data_AF-A0A8T6TH64-F1
#
_entry.id   AF-A0A8T6TH64-F1
#
_cell.length_a   1.000
_cell.length_b   1.000
_cell.length_c   1.000
_cell.angle_alpha   90.00
_cell.angle_beta   90.00
_cell.angle_gamma   90.00
#
_symmetry.space_group_name_H-M   'P 1'
#
loop_
_entity.id
_entity.type
_entity.pdbx_description
1 polymer ?
#
loop_
_entity_poly.entity_id
_entity_poly.type
_entity_poly.pdbx_seq_one_letter_code
_entity_poly.pdbx_strand_id
1 'polypeptide(L)'
;MKFEKWESYYKAVIASMGYDRDRDEVVAYQLSSMLADREDQLVPLDELREMIKGQHVFVFGDGPSLVEDIAGFDFRSLRVAADGATTKLMDRGIL
;
A
#
# COMPACT_ATOMS: atom_id res chain seq x y z
N MET A 1 -9.53 -7.16 -3.43
CA MET A 1 -8.42 -7.92 -4.08
C MET A 1 -8.92 -9.32 -4.43
N LYS A 2 -8.41 -9.95 -5.50
CA LYS A 2 -8.68 -11.39 -5.76
C LYS A 2 -7.58 -12.21 -5.08
N PHE A 3 -7.85 -12.74 -3.89
CA PHE A 3 -6.86 -13.42 -3.07
C PHE A 3 -6.25 -14.64 -3.77
N GLU A 4 -7.03 -15.31 -4.61
CA GLU A 4 -6.62 -16.50 -5.37
C GLU A 4 -5.42 -16.22 -6.29
N LYS A 5 -5.26 -14.97 -6.75
CA LYS A 5 -4.10 -14.55 -7.55
C LYS A 5 -2.85 -14.30 -6.71
N TRP A 6 -3.02 -14.06 -5.40
CA TRP A 6 -1.97 -13.69 -4.45
C TRP A 6 -1.56 -14.84 -3.53
N GLU A 7 -2.38 -15.88 -3.42
CA GLU A 7 -2.22 -16.98 -2.46
C GLU A 7 -0.84 -17.65 -2.55
N SER A 8 -0.29 -17.85 -3.75
CA SER A 8 1.03 -18.45 -3.92
C SER A 8 2.15 -17.59 -3.32
N TYR A 9 2.10 -16.27 -3.52
CA TYR A 9 3.05 -15.34 -2.94
C TYR A 9 2.90 -15.26 -1.42
N TYR A 10 1.67 -15.19 -0.93
CA TYR A 10 1.39 -15.21 0.52
C TYR A 10 1.99 -16.47 1.19
N LYS A 11 1.75 -17.66 0.63
CA LYS A 11 2.33 -18.91 1.14
C LYS A 11 3.86 -18.90 1.12
N ALA A 12 4.47 -18.32 0.09
CA ALA A 12 5.93 -18.18 0.01
C ALA A 12 6.48 -17.26 1.11
N VAL A 13 5.80 -16.14 1.38
CA VAL A 13 6.17 -15.20 2.45
C VAL A 13 6.03 -15.85 3.82
N ILE A 14 4.91 -16.51 4.12
CA ILE A 14 4.71 -17.22 5.39
C ILE A 14 5.83 -18.24 5.62
N ALA A 15 6.15 -19.04 4.59
CA ALA A 15 7.22 -20.02 4.66
C ALA A 15 8.61 -19.37 4.87
N SER A 16 8.91 -18.25 4.20
CA SER A 16 10.20 -17.58 4.34
C SER A 16 10.38 -16.89 5.70
N MET A 17 9.29 -16.36 6.27
CA MET A 17 9.30 -15.65 7.55
C MET A 17 9.20 -16.61 8.75
N GLY A 18 8.83 -17.88 8.51
CA GLY A 18 8.63 -18.87 9.57
C GLY A 18 7.37 -18.62 10.40
N TYR A 19 6.36 -17.99 9.81
CA TYR A 19 5.12 -17.65 10.49
C TYR A 19 4.15 -18.83 10.53
N ASP A 20 3.36 -18.88 11.61
CA ASP A 20 2.21 -19.77 11.70
C ASP A 20 1.05 -19.13 10.94
N ARG A 21 0.59 -19.79 9.88
CA ARG A 21 -0.45 -19.29 8.99
C ARG A 21 -1.76 -19.01 9.72
N ASP A 22 -2.20 -19.93 10.59
CA ASP A 22 -3.48 -19.81 11.26
C ASP A 22 -3.46 -18.62 12.23
N ARG A 23 -2.32 -18.40 12.90
CA ARG A 23 -2.11 -17.22 13.74
C ARG A 23 -2.03 -15.92 12.93
N ASP A 24 -1.37 -15.93 11.77
CA ASP A 24 -1.31 -14.77 10.87
C ASP A 24 -2.73 -14.35 10.43
N GLU A 25 -3.55 -15.32 10.02
CA GLU A 25 -4.94 -15.08 9.63
C GLU A 25 -5.77 -14.54 10.83
N VAL A 26 -5.60 -15.10 12.03
CA VAL A 26 -6.27 -14.58 13.26
C VAL A 26 -5.91 -13.12 13.53
N VAL A 27 -4.62 -12.76 13.43
CA VAL A 27 -4.18 -11.37 13.65
C VAL A 27 -4.69 -10.46 12.54
N ALA A 28 -4.75 -10.92 11.29
CA ALA A 28 -5.34 -10.17 10.19
C ALA A 28 -6.82 -9.85 10.43
N TYR A 29 -7.60 -10.80 10.95
CA TYR A 29 -8.99 -10.56 11.35
C TYR A 29 -9.12 -9.56 12.49
N GLN A 30 -8.26 -9.66 13.51
CA GLN A 30 -8.24 -8.70 14.62
C GLN A 30 -7.95 -7.28 14.14
N LEU A 31 -6.96 -7.11 13.26
CA LEU A 31 -6.65 -5.81 12.67
C LEU A 31 -7.84 -5.29 11.84
N SER A 32 -8.47 -6.14 11.04
CA SER A 32 -9.67 -5.78 10.26
C SER A 32 -10.79 -5.25 11.15
N SER A 33 -11.04 -5.90 12.29
CA SER A 33 -12.02 -5.42 13.27
C SER A 33 -11.65 -4.07 13.87
N MET A 34 -10.37 -3.83 14.19
CA MET A 34 -9.91 -2.53 14.69
C MET A 34 -10.02 -1.40 13.66
N LEU A 35 -9.88 -1.73 12.38
CA LEU A 35 -10.00 -0.77 11.29
C LEU A 35 -11.46 -0.45 10.95
N ALA A 36 -12.41 -1.33 11.26
CA ALA A 36 -13.84 -1.07 11.06
C ALA A 36 -14.31 0.16 11.87
N ASP A 37 -13.75 0.37 13.06
CA ASP A 37 -14.04 1.55 13.89
C ASP A 37 -13.45 2.86 13.33
N ARG A 38 -12.66 2.77 12.25
CA ARG A 38 -12.01 3.90 11.56
C ARG A 38 -12.46 4.02 10.10
N GLU A 39 -13.60 3.43 9.76
CA GLU A 39 -14.13 3.44 8.39
C GLU A 39 -14.34 4.88 7.87
N ASP A 40 -14.65 5.82 8.76
CA ASP A 40 -14.78 7.26 8.47
C ASP A 40 -13.47 7.93 8.03
N GLN A 41 -12.31 7.34 8.34
CA GLN A 41 -10.99 7.80 7.93
C GLN A 41 -10.54 7.20 6.59
N LEU A 42 -11.30 6.24 6.06
CA LEU A 42 -10.99 5.61 4.77
C LEU A 42 -11.67 6.36 3.64
N VAL A 43 -10.95 6.57 2.54
CA VAL A 43 -11.54 7.10 1.30
C VAL A 43 -12.39 5.99 0.66
N PRO A 44 -13.70 6.19 0.42
CA PRO A 44 -14.53 5.22 -0.26
C PRO A 44 -13.99 4.86 -1.64
N LEU A 45 -14.15 3.60 -2.05
CA LEU A 45 -13.60 3.11 -3.32
C LEU A 45 -14.14 3.87 -4.54
N ASP A 46 -15.40 4.29 -4.51
CA ASP A 46 -16.00 5.06 -5.61
C ASP A 46 -15.40 6.47 -5.68
N GLU A 47 -15.11 7.10 -4.55
CA GLU A 47 -14.43 8.40 -4.51
C GLU A 47 -12.99 8.27 -5.02
N LEU A 48 -12.24 7.28 -4.54
CA LEU A 48 -10.89 6.98 -5.01
C LEU A 48 -10.86 6.69 -6.52
N ARG A 49 -11.89 6.00 -7.03
CA ARG A 49 -12.02 5.71 -8.47
C ARG A 49 -12.16 6.99 -9.27
N GLU A 50 -13.01 7.92 -8.85
CA GLU A 50 -13.18 9.19 -9.54
C GLU A 50 -11.93 10.08 -9.47
N MET A 51 -11.14 9.99 -8.38
CA MET A 51 -9.84 10.66 -8.28
C MET A 51 -8.79 10.10 -9.27
N ILE A 52 -8.82 8.80 -9.56
CA ILE A 52 -7.79 8.13 -10.36
C ILE A 52 -8.17 8.01 -11.84
N LYS A 53 -9.44 7.81 -12.15
CA LYS A 53 -9.90 7.43 -13.49
C LYS A 53 -9.56 8.52 -14.51
N GLY A 54 -8.79 8.15 -15.53
CA GLY A 54 -8.37 9.06 -16.59
C GLY A 54 -7.27 10.04 -16.21
N GLN A 55 -6.75 9.96 -14.98
CA GLN A 55 -5.64 10.78 -14.51
C GLN A 55 -4.30 10.05 -14.72
N HIS A 56 -3.23 10.83 -14.90
CA HIS A 56 -1.88 10.32 -14.74
C HIS A 56 -1.59 10.18 -13.24
N VAL A 57 -1.12 9.01 -12.81
CA VAL A 57 -0.88 8.71 -11.39
C VAL A 57 0.53 8.18 -11.21
N PHE A 58 1.24 8.71 -10.23
CA PHE A 58 2.53 8.18 -9.78
C PHE A 58 2.28 7.26 -8.58
N VAL A 59 2.69 6.01 -8.71
CA VAL A 59 2.61 5.00 -7.63
C VAL A 59 4.02 4.69 -7.16
N PHE A 60 4.27 4.92 -5.87
CA PHE A 60 5.60 4.76 -5.26
C PHE A 60 5.59 3.55 -4.33
N GLY A 61 6.42 2.55 -4.65
CA GLY A 61 6.75 1.45 -3.75
C GLY A 61 8.07 1.71 -3.02
N ASP A 62 8.31 1.01 -1.92
CA ASP A 62 9.49 1.23 -1.08
C ASP A 62 10.76 0.51 -1.60
N GLY A 63 10.99 0.55 -2.91
CA GLY A 63 12.19 -0.01 -3.52
C GLY A 63 13.48 0.66 -2.97
N PRO A 64 14.60 -0.07 -2.90
CA PRO A 64 15.86 0.51 -2.42
C PRO A 64 16.35 1.66 -3.31
N SER A 65 15.98 1.68 -4.60
CA SER A 65 16.30 2.74 -5.56
C SER A 65 15.32 3.91 -5.57
N LEU A 66 14.27 3.89 -4.74
CA LEU A 66 13.17 4.87 -4.81
C LEU A 66 13.69 6.31 -4.79
N VAL A 67 14.71 6.59 -3.96
CA VAL A 67 15.24 7.95 -3.77
C VAL A 67 15.97 8.42 -5.03
N GLU A 68 16.76 7.55 -5.64
CA GLU A 68 17.53 7.82 -6.83
C GLU A 68 16.61 7.96 -8.05
N ASP A 69 15.61 7.07 -8.16
CA ASP A 69 14.69 7.01 -9.31
C ASP A 69 13.79 8.26 -9.40
N ILE A 70 13.47 8.89 -8.27
CA ILE A 70 12.60 10.08 -8.20
C ILE A 70 13.38 11.40 -8.17
N ALA A 71 14.71 11.35 -8.14
CA ALA A 71 15.54 12.53 -8.01
C ALA A 71 15.35 13.48 -9.21
N GLY A 72 15.00 14.73 -8.93
CA GLY A 72 14.80 15.75 -9.96
C GLY A 72 13.49 15.63 -10.76
N PHE A 73 12.62 14.68 -10.41
CA PHE A 73 11.27 14.62 -10.99
C PHE A 73 10.35 15.67 -10.37
N ASP A 74 9.54 16.30 -11.22
CA ASP A 74 8.48 17.21 -10.80
C ASP A 74 7.13 16.48 -10.84
N PHE A 75 6.60 16.16 -9.65
CA PHE A 75 5.37 15.40 -9.49
C PHE A 75 4.15 16.31 -9.44
N ARG A 76 3.61 16.67 -10.62
CA ARG A 76 2.43 17.55 -10.75
C ARG A 76 1.08 16.83 -10.77
N SER A 77 1.08 15.49 -10.71
CA SER A 77 -0.13 14.66 -10.78
C SER A 77 -0.40 13.96 -9.46
N LEU A 78 -1.47 13.16 -9.39
CA LEU A 78 -1.81 12.39 -8.20
C LEU A 78 -0.65 11.46 -7.81
N ARG A 79 -0.31 11.45 -6.52
CA ARG A 79 0.77 10.68 -5.91
C ARG A 79 0.17 9.67 -4.94
N VAL A 80 0.50 8.39 -5.11
CA VAL A 80 0.06 7.30 -4.25
C VAL A 80 1.30 6.61 -3.69
N ALA A 81 1.53 6.74 -2.39
CA ALA A 81 2.65 6.10 -1.71
C ALA A 81 2.19 4.85 -0.98
N ALA A 82 2.91 3.75 -1.16
CA ALA A 82 2.62 2.49 -0.49
C ALA A 82 3.51 2.32 0.75
N ASP A 83 2.88 2.27 1.92
CA ASP A 83 3.50 1.89 3.19
C ASP A 83 4.83 2.63 3.45
N GLY A 84 5.98 1.94 3.46
CA GLY A 84 7.30 2.52 3.73
C GLY A 84 7.74 3.64 2.77
N ALA A 85 7.22 3.66 1.54
CA ALA A 85 7.51 4.74 0.60
C ALA A 85 7.00 6.09 1.13
N THR A 86 5.91 6.08 1.90
CA THR A 86 5.28 7.29 2.46
C THR A 86 6.29 8.10 3.26
N THR A 87 7.04 7.46 4.16
CA THR A 87 8.07 8.12 4.98
C THR A 87 9.14 8.77 4.11
N LYS A 88 9.71 8.03 3.15
CA LYS A 88 10.78 8.53 2.28
C LYS A 88 10.33 9.73 1.43
N LEU A 89 9.07 9.75 1.00
CA LEU A 89 8.49 10.85 0.22
C LEU A 89 8.14 12.06 1.09
N MET A 90 7.56 11.86 2.28
CA MET A 90 7.29 12.94 3.24
C MET A 90 8.57 13.67 3.63
N ASP A 91 9.64 12.93 3.94
CA ASP A 91 10.96 13.49 4.30
C ASP A 91 11.55 14.38 3.19
N ARG A 92 11.09 14.22 1.95
CA ARG A 92 11.54 14.97 0.77
C ARG A 92 10.55 16.05 0.32
N GLY A 93 9.43 16.22 1.03
CA GLY A 93 8.37 17.16 0.65
C GLY A 93 7.65 16.79 -0.65
N ILE A 94 7.65 15.50 -1.00
CA ILE A 94 6.97 14.99 -2.19
C ILE A 94 5.51 14.64 -1.89
N LEU A 95 5.13 14.39 -0.63
CA LEU A 95 3.73 14.25 -0.20
C LEU A 95 3.29 15.46 0.62
#